data_AF-A0A1Y1J8I0-F1
#
_entry.id   AF-A0A1Y1J8I0-F1
#
_cell.length_a   1.000
_cell.length_b   1.000
_cell.length_c   1.000
_cell.angle_alpha   90.00
_cell.angle_beta   90.00
_cell.angle_gamma   90.00
#
_symmetry.space_group_name_H-M   'P 1'
#
loop_
_entity.id
_entity.type
_entity.pdbx_description
1 polymer ?
#
loop_
_entity_poly.entity_id
_entity_poly.type
_entity_poly.pdbx_seq_one_letter_code
_entity_poly.pdbx_strand_id
1 'polypeptide(L)'
;MVLLGAPHALARGMAHGLLQARLDAGLTSAWQCMAPAAGDEWPADALVYVLGQDWRDADPEPAIAQQISRWRALLHARAQSYVMLYGKPSAQWQQLAASLKFTAPTADWDWISSQNPWNSSQKIRRKACEQCGDPECELALFEALKSAP
;
A
#
# COMPACT_ATOMS: atom_id res chain seq x y z
N MET A 1 -2.77 -10.76 -9.99
CA MET A 1 -1.57 -10.01 -9.56
C MET A 1 -1.10 -10.55 -8.23
N VAL A 2 0.22 -10.64 -8.04
CA VAL A 2 0.85 -11.18 -6.83
C VAL A 2 1.80 -10.13 -6.24
N LEU A 3 1.64 -9.83 -4.95
CA LEU A 3 2.51 -8.96 -4.17
C LEU A 3 3.29 -9.81 -3.16
N LEU A 4 4.61 -9.87 -3.31
CA LEU A 4 5.53 -10.55 -2.41
C LEU A 4 6.22 -9.51 -1.56
N GLY A 5 6.20 -9.63 -0.25
CA GLY A 5 6.88 -8.65 0.60
C GLY A 5 7.01 -9.06 2.04
N ALA A 6 7.81 -8.29 2.77
CA ALA A 6 8.27 -8.61 4.11
C ALA A 6 7.59 -7.79 5.20
N PRO A 7 7.63 -8.23 6.47
CA PRO A 7 6.86 -9.38 6.94
C PRO A 7 5.38 -9.22 6.52
N HIS A 8 4.66 -10.32 6.33
CA HIS A 8 3.34 -10.43 5.69
C HIS A 8 2.30 -9.31 5.92
N ALA A 9 2.40 -8.52 6.98
CA ALA A 9 1.58 -7.33 7.22
C ALA A 9 1.67 -6.30 6.07
N LEU A 10 2.86 -5.98 5.54
CA LEU A 10 2.96 -4.92 4.53
C LEU A 10 2.41 -5.36 3.17
N ALA A 11 2.79 -6.55 2.70
CA ALA A 11 2.29 -7.10 1.44
C ALA A 11 0.78 -7.34 1.47
N ARG A 12 0.24 -7.90 2.57
CA ARG A 12 -1.21 -8.04 2.77
C ARG A 12 -1.91 -6.69 2.88
N GLY A 13 -1.29 -5.73 3.58
CA GLY A 13 -1.80 -4.37 3.68
C GLY A 13 -1.89 -3.68 2.32
N MET A 14 -0.89 -3.83 1.46
CA MET A 14 -0.94 -3.34 0.07
C MET A 14 -1.99 -4.06 -0.75
N ALA A 15 -2.06 -5.39 -0.69
CA ALA A 15 -3.06 -6.14 -1.43
C ALA A 15 -4.49 -5.74 -1.03
N HIS A 16 -4.73 -5.59 0.28
CA HIS A 16 -6.00 -5.12 0.81
C HIS A 16 -6.28 -3.67 0.42
N GLY A 17 -5.31 -2.77 0.57
CA GLY A 17 -5.45 -1.36 0.20
C GLY A 17 -5.77 -1.19 -1.29
N LEU A 18 -5.20 -2.02 -2.16
CA LEU A 18 -5.49 -2.04 -3.58
C LEU A 18 -6.91 -2.50 -3.88
N LEU A 19 -7.36 -3.57 -3.22
CA LEU A 19 -8.73 -4.05 -3.37
C LEU A 19 -9.73 -2.99 -2.89
N GLN A 20 -9.46 -2.34 -1.76
CA GLN A 20 -10.32 -1.28 -1.22
C GLN A 20 -10.33 -0.04 -2.13
N ALA A 21 -9.17 0.46 -2.56
CA ALA A 21 -9.06 1.60 -3.47
C ALA A 21 -9.84 1.38 -4.77
N ARG A 22 -9.89 0.13 -5.23
CA ARG A 22 -10.64 -0.26 -6.41
C ARG A 22 -12.15 -0.29 -6.20
N LEU A 23 -12.59 -0.77 -5.04
CA LEU A 23 -14.00 -0.72 -4.63
C LEU A 23 -14.46 0.74 -4.49
N ASP A 24 -13.66 1.59 -3.86
CA ASP A 24 -13.93 3.02 -3.68
C ASP A 24 -14.00 3.78 -5.01
N ALA A 25 -13.30 3.28 -6.04
CA ALA A 25 -13.38 3.78 -7.40
C ALA A 25 -14.56 3.23 -8.21
N GLY A 26 -15.41 2.37 -7.62
CA GLY A 26 -16.57 1.78 -8.28
C GLY A 26 -16.25 0.68 -9.31
N LEU A 27 -15.02 0.15 -9.30
CA LEU A 27 -14.57 -0.87 -10.26
C LEU A 27 -14.89 -2.28 -9.75
N THR A 28 -15.82 -2.97 -10.41
CA THR A 28 -16.36 -4.27 -9.96
C THR A 28 -15.89 -5.48 -10.76
N SER A 29 -15.04 -5.32 -11.78
CA SER A 29 -14.59 -6.47 -12.60
C SER A 29 -13.74 -7.46 -11.80
N ALA A 30 -13.55 -8.68 -12.30
CA ALA A 30 -12.76 -9.72 -11.63
C ALA A 30 -11.25 -9.37 -11.65
N TRP A 31 -10.80 -8.60 -10.66
CA TRP A 31 -9.38 -8.35 -10.41
C TRP A 31 -8.99 -8.97 -9.10
N GLN A 32 -7.88 -9.69 -9.11
CA GLN A 32 -7.37 -10.40 -7.94
C GLN A 32 -5.96 -9.90 -7.63
N CYS A 33 -5.80 -9.41 -6.40
CA CYS A 33 -4.52 -9.09 -5.79
C CYS A 33 -4.28 -10.06 -4.64
N MET A 34 -3.18 -10.82 -4.70
CA MET A 34 -2.84 -11.80 -3.68
C MET A 34 -1.52 -11.45 -3.01
N ALA A 35 -1.43 -11.66 -1.70
CA ALA A 35 -0.21 -11.57 -0.92
C ALA A 35 0.11 -12.95 -0.32
N PRO A 36 0.71 -13.86 -1.09
CA PRO A 36 0.85 -15.26 -0.69
C PRO A 36 1.87 -15.46 0.43
N ALA A 37 1.63 -16.49 1.22
CA ALA A 37 2.56 -17.00 2.22
C ALA A 37 3.64 -17.90 1.60
N ALA A 38 4.64 -18.26 2.40
CA ALA A 38 5.65 -19.22 1.99
C ALA A 38 4.99 -20.60 1.75
N GLY A 39 5.07 -21.11 0.51
CA GLY A 39 4.51 -22.40 0.13
C GLY A 39 3.16 -22.34 -0.59
N ASP A 40 2.53 -21.17 -0.67
CA ASP A 40 1.29 -21.01 -1.46
C ASP A 40 1.58 -21.15 -2.96
N GLU A 41 0.62 -21.71 -3.70
CA GLU A 41 0.68 -21.76 -5.16
C GLU A 41 0.22 -20.44 -5.78
N TRP A 42 0.97 -19.96 -6.78
CA TRP A 42 0.72 -18.68 -7.45
C TRP A 42 0.43 -18.91 -8.93
N PRO A 43 -0.46 -18.11 -9.55
CA PRO A 43 -0.74 -18.21 -10.97
C PRO A 43 0.52 -17.91 -11.80
N ALA A 44 0.76 -18.72 -12.83
CA ALA A 44 1.92 -18.56 -13.72
C ALA A 44 1.83 -17.31 -14.61
N ASP A 45 0.62 -16.86 -14.90
CA ASP A 45 0.28 -15.71 -15.73
C ASP A 45 0.09 -14.41 -14.92
N ALA A 46 0.35 -14.44 -13.60
CA ALA A 46 0.20 -13.25 -12.77
C ALA A 46 1.38 -12.28 -12.90
N LEU A 47 1.07 -10.98 -12.92
CA LEU A 47 2.04 -9.91 -12.65
C LEU A 47 2.57 -10.04 -11.22
N VAL A 48 3.89 -10.17 -11.08
CA VAL A 48 4.56 -10.33 -9.78
C VAL A 48 5.31 -9.07 -9.40
N TYR A 49 5.05 -8.57 -8.21
CA TYR A 49 5.79 -7.47 -7.59
C TYR A 49 6.45 -7.94 -6.30
N VAL A 50 7.71 -7.60 -6.11
CA VAL A 50 8.49 -7.95 -4.92
C VAL A 50 8.87 -6.67 -4.18
N LEU A 51 8.41 -6.54 -2.95
CA LEU A 51 8.77 -5.46 -2.03
C LEU A 51 10.17 -5.72 -1.52
N GLY A 52 11.14 -5.01 -2.10
CA GLY A 52 12.53 -5.04 -1.69
C GLY A 52 12.76 -4.19 -0.45
N GLN A 53 13.79 -4.56 0.32
CA GLN A 53 14.37 -3.66 1.32
C GLN A 53 15.43 -2.79 0.65
N ASP A 54 15.40 -1.50 0.94
CA ASP A 54 16.50 -0.61 0.60
C ASP A 54 17.63 -0.82 1.61
N TRP A 55 18.88 -0.85 1.15
CA TRP A 55 20.07 -0.91 2.01
C TRP A 55 20.22 0.33 2.89
N ARG A 56 19.50 1.42 2.54
CA ARG A 56 19.47 2.68 3.28
C ARG A 56 18.47 2.69 4.45
N ASP A 57 17.50 1.78 4.47
CA ASP A 57 16.59 1.63 5.60
C ASP A 57 17.32 0.83 6.71
N ALA A 58 17.22 1.32 7.94
CA ALA A 58 18.02 0.84 9.07
C ALA A 58 17.89 -0.67 9.29
N ASP A 59 19.05 -1.33 9.40
CA ASP A 59 19.29 -2.77 9.56
C ASP A 59 18.36 -3.69 8.74
N PRO A 60 18.78 -4.12 7.53
CA PRO A 60 18.02 -5.10 6.77
C PRO A 60 17.92 -6.39 7.59
N GLU A 61 16.71 -6.75 8.02
CA GLU A 61 16.49 -8.00 8.74
C GLU A 61 16.98 -9.17 7.87
N PRO A 62 17.92 -9.99 8.35
CA PRO A 62 18.53 -11.05 7.53
C PRO A 62 17.50 -12.09 7.07
N ALA A 63 16.44 -12.31 7.85
CA ALA A 63 15.33 -13.18 7.48
C ALA A 63 14.60 -12.69 6.22
N ILE A 64 14.41 -11.37 6.11
CA ILE A 64 13.75 -10.73 4.97
C ILE A 64 14.63 -10.82 3.73
N ALA A 65 15.92 -10.51 3.85
CA ALA A 65 16.87 -10.63 2.75
C ALA A 65 16.96 -12.09 2.21
N GLN A 66 16.95 -13.08 3.10
CA GLN A 66 16.90 -14.49 2.72
C GLN A 66 15.60 -14.84 2.00
N GLN A 67 14.45 -14.35 2.49
CA GLN A 67 13.16 -14.61 1.87
C GLN A 67 13.07 -14.00 0.46
N ILE A 68 13.53 -12.76 0.28
CA ILE A 68 13.62 -12.12 -1.04
C ILE A 68 14.52 -12.92 -1.97
N SER A 69 15.67 -13.39 -1.49
CA SER A 69 16.59 -14.21 -2.28
C SER A 69 15.95 -15.53 -2.73
N ARG A 70 15.16 -16.18 -1.85
CA ARG A 70 14.40 -17.39 -2.19
C ARG A 70 13.35 -17.10 -3.27
N TRP A 71 12.61 -16.01 -3.16
CA TRP A 71 11.64 -15.62 -4.19
C TRP A 71 12.29 -15.35 -5.54
N ARG A 72 13.43 -14.66 -5.56
CA ARG A 72 14.19 -14.43 -6.81
C ARG A 72 14.62 -15.74 -7.46
N ALA A 73 15.13 -16.69 -6.67
CA ALA A 73 15.49 -18.01 -7.19
C ALA A 73 14.27 -18.77 -7.75
N LEU A 74 13.13 -18.72 -7.07
CA LEU A 74 11.88 -19.35 -7.51
C LEU A 74 11.34 -18.71 -8.80
N LEU A 75 11.33 -17.38 -8.89
CA LEU A 75 10.86 -16.65 -10.07
C LEU A 75 11.77 -16.89 -11.27
N HIS A 76 13.09 -16.95 -11.05
CA HIS A 76 14.06 -17.32 -12.07
C HIS A 76 13.84 -18.76 -12.56
N ALA A 77 13.66 -19.72 -11.65
CA ALA A 77 13.38 -21.11 -12.01
C ALA A 77 12.08 -21.27 -12.81
N ARG A 78 11.08 -20.41 -12.57
CA ARG A 78 9.81 -20.38 -13.29
C ARG A 78 9.82 -19.51 -14.56
N ALA A 79 10.96 -18.87 -14.89
CA ALA A 79 11.08 -17.90 -15.99
C ALA A 79 9.98 -16.82 -15.96
N GLN A 80 9.56 -16.40 -14.76
CA GLN A 80 8.46 -15.47 -14.57
C GLN A 80 8.99 -14.04 -14.38
N SER A 81 8.47 -13.11 -15.17
CA SER A 81 8.81 -11.69 -15.05
C SER A 81 8.31 -11.12 -13.72
N TYR A 82 9.14 -10.30 -13.08
CA TYR A 82 8.80 -9.64 -11.82
C TYR A 82 9.39 -8.23 -11.74
N VAL A 83 8.78 -7.38 -10.91
CA VAL A 83 9.25 -6.01 -10.65
C VAL A 83 9.61 -5.86 -9.17
N MET A 84 10.79 -5.32 -8.88
CA MET A 84 11.20 -4.99 -7.52
C MET A 84 10.75 -3.57 -7.16
N LEU A 85 10.08 -3.41 -6.03
CA LEU A 85 9.63 -2.13 -5.49
C LEU A 85 10.47 -1.79 -4.26
N TYR A 86 11.10 -0.62 -4.24
CA TYR A 86 12.04 -0.21 -3.19
C TYR A 86 11.58 1.03 -2.43
N GLY A 87 12.11 1.17 -1.21
CA GLY A 87 11.89 2.32 -0.32
C GLY A 87 10.67 2.15 0.59
N LYS A 88 10.23 3.26 1.18
CA LYS A 88 9.10 3.30 2.12
C LYS A 88 7.78 2.85 1.47
N PRO A 89 6.79 2.36 2.25
CA PRO A 89 5.50 1.92 1.72
C PRO A 89 4.81 2.89 0.75
N SER A 90 4.88 4.20 1.02
CA SER A 90 4.32 5.23 0.13
C SER A 90 5.03 5.30 -1.23
N ALA A 91 6.35 5.14 -1.25
CA ALA A 91 7.14 5.10 -2.49
C ALA A 91 6.90 3.79 -3.26
N GLN A 92 6.83 2.66 -2.55
CA GLN A 92 6.48 1.37 -3.14
C GLN A 92 5.09 1.41 -3.80
N TRP A 93 4.12 2.07 -3.16
CA TRP A 93 2.78 2.28 -3.73
C TRP A 93 2.81 3.12 -5.01
N GLN A 94 3.57 4.22 -5.03
CA GLN A 94 3.73 5.05 -6.22
C GLN A 94 4.41 4.29 -7.37
N GLN A 95 5.46 3.52 -7.06
CA GLN A 95 6.15 2.68 -8.05
C GLN A 95 5.21 1.60 -8.62
N LEU A 96 4.37 0.99 -7.77
CA LEU A 96 3.35 0.05 -8.20
C LEU A 96 2.35 0.71 -9.16
N ALA A 97 1.80 1.86 -8.78
CA ALA A 97 0.86 2.61 -9.61
C ALA A 97 1.47 2.97 -10.98
N ALA A 98 2.72 3.43 -10.99
CA ALA A 98 3.44 3.76 -12.22
C ALA A 98 3.69 2.52 -13.09
N SER A 99 4.06 1.38 -12.49
CA SER A 99 4.28 0.13 -13.22
C SER A 99 2.99 -0.41 -13.84
N LEU A 100 1.86 -0.32 -13.14
CA LEU A 100 0.55 -0.74 -13.66
C LEU A 100 0.12 0.16 -14.83
N LYS A 101 0.30 1.48 -14.71
CA LYS A 101 0.08 2.44 -15.81
C LYS A 101 0.92 2.11 -17.05
N PHE A 102 2.17 1.69 -16.87
CA PHE A 102 3.03 1.31 -17.98
C PHE A 102 2.61 -0.01 -18.63
N THR A 103 2.20 -1.00 -17.84
CA THR A 103 1.88 -2.35 -18.33
C THR A 103 0.53 -2.39 -19.04
N ALA A 104 -0.44 -1.59 -18.58
CA ALA A 104 -1.77 -1.53 -19.15
C ALA A 104 -2.22 -0.06 -19.30
N PRO A 105 -1.65 0.70 -20.24
CA PRO A 105 -1.91 2.14 -20.37
C PRO A 105 -3.35 2.47 -20.78
N THR A 106 -4.08 1.48 -21.30
CA THR A 106 -5.49 1.62 -21.70
C THR A 106 -6.48 1.43 -20.55
N ALA A 107 -6.01 0.98 -19.39
CA ALA A 107 -6.86 0.85 -18.20
C ALA A 107 -6.78 2.12 -17.35
N ASP A 108 -7.89 2.48 -16.72
CA ASP A 108 -7.91 3.55 -15.73
C ASP A 108 -7.17 3.05 -14.48
N TRP A 109 -6.08 3.73 -14.13
CA TRP A 109 -5.25 3.48 -12.94
C TRP A 109 -5.11 4.73 -12.07
N ASP A 110 -5.82 5.81 -12.40
CA ASP A 110 -5.73 7.06 -11.63
C ASP A 110 -6.31 6.89 -10.23
N TRP A 111 -7.23 5.94 -10.06
CA TRP A 111 -7.76 5.51 -8.77
C TRP A 111 -6.68 4.99 -7.79
N ILE A 112 -5.63 4.31 -8.26
CA ILE A 112 -4.55 3.84 -7.37
C ILE A 112 -3.79 5.03 -6.80
N SER A 113 -3.56 6.05 -7.65
CA SER A 113 -2.82 7.25 -7.25
C SER A 113 -3.64 8.15 -6.32
N SER A 114 -4.95 8.26 -6.54
CA SER A 114 -5.85 9.08 -5.73
C SER A 114 -6.18 8.45 -4.37
N GLN A 115 -6.23 7.13 -4.28
CA GLN A 115 -6.59 6.40 -3.06
C GLN A 115 -5.37 5.86 -2.29
N ASN A 116 -4.20 6.48 -2.40
CA ASN A 116 -2.99 6.02 -1.70
C ASN A 116 -3.18 6.11 -0.17
N PRO A 117 -3.26 4.98 0.56
CA PRO A 117 -3.52 5.00 2.00
C PRO A 117 -2.28 5.39 2.81
N TRP A 118 -1.11 5.43 2.18
CA TRP A 118 0.15 5.94 2.74
C TRP A 118 0.48 7.36 2.28
N ASN A 119 -0.46 8.06 1.63
CA ASN A 119 -0.30 9.48 1.38
C ASN A 119 -0.63 10.24 2.66
N SER A 120 0.37 10.93 3.20
CA SER A 120 0.21 11.81 4.36
C SER A 120 -0.60 13.08 4.04
N SER A 121 -1.22 13.18 2.86
CA SER A 121 -2.04 14.33 2.47
C SER A 121 -3.43 14.34 3.10
N GLN A 122 -3.79 13.38 3.95
CA GLN A 122 -4.68 13.72 5.04
C GLN A 122 -3.92 14.72 5.91
N LYS A 123 -4.10 16.01 5.60
CA LYS A 123 -3.78 17.14 6.47
C LYS A 123 -3.93 16.63 7.88
N ILE A 124 -2.89 16.79 8.70
CA ILE A 124 -3.00 16.67 10.15
C ILE A 124 -4.25 17.48 10.51
N ARG A 125 -5.40 16.83 10.69
CA ARG A 125 -6.48 17.41 11.46
C ARG A 125 -5.85 17.43 12.83
N ARG A 126 -5.37 18.61 13.22
CA ARG A 126 -4.99 18.88 14.61
C ARG A 126 -6.12 18.30 15.44
N LYS A 127 -5.80 17.48 16.44
CA LYS A 127 -6.74 16.77 17.32
C LYS A 127 -7.92 17.68 17.70
N ALA A 128 -8.96 17.66 16.89
CA ALA A 128 -10.29 18.09 17.25
C ALA A 128 -10.98 16.79 17.66
N CYS A 129 -11.51 16.80 18.89
CA CYS A 129 -12.16 15.70 19.57
C CYS A 129 -13.06 14.88 18.60
N GLU A 130 -12.96 13.54 18.64
CA GLU A 130 -13.75 12.60 17.82
C GLU A 130 -15.28 12.74 17.99
N GLN A 131 -15.76 13.58 18.91
CA GLN A 131 -17.18 13.77 19.15
C GLN A 131 -17.78 15.02 18.49
N CYS A 132 -16.99 16.02 18.13
CA CYS A 132 -17.53 17.30 17.64
C CYS A 132 -16.66 17.82 16.49
N GLY A 133 -16.93 17.38 15.27
CA GLY A 133 -16.30 17.89 14.05
C GLY A 133 -16.76 19.29 13.63
N ASP A 134 -17.22 20.12 14.58
CA ASP A 134 -17.89 21.40 14.32
C ASP A 134 -17.10 22.57 14.96
N PRO A 135 -16.53 23.49 14.15
CA PRO A 135 -15.79 24.65 14.65
C PRO A 135 -16.64 25.61 15.50
N GLU A 136 -17.98 25.61 15.38
CA GLU A 136 -18.83 26.44 16.24
C GLU A 136 -18.88 25.92 17.68
N CYS A 137 -18.73 24.61 17.87
CA CYS A 137 -18.71 23.98 19.20
C CYS A 137 -17.46 24.38 20.01
N GLU A 138 -16.31 24.51 19.35
CA GLU A 138 -15.06 24.95 19.98
C GLU A 138 -15.13 26.42 20.43
N LEU A 139 -15.73 27.29 19.62
CA LEU A 139 -15.93 28.71 19.94
C LEU A 139 -16.82 28.88 21.17
N ALA A 140 -17.92 28.14 21.24
CA ALA A 140 -18.83 28.16 22.39
C ALA A 140 -18.15 27.67 23.68
N LEU A 141 -17.32 26.63 23.60
CA LEU A 141 -16.57 26.12 24.76
C LEU A 141 -15.51 27.14 25.24
N PHE A 142 -14.79 27.76 24.31
CA PHE A 142 -13.79 28.78 24.65
C PHE A 142 -14.42 30.03 25.27
N GLU A 143 -15.57 30.46 24.77
CA GLU A 143 -16.33 31.57 25.38
C GLU A 143 -16.86 31.21 26.76
N ALA A 144 -17.38 30.01 26.95
CA ALA A 144 -17.85 29.51 28.24
C ALA A 144 -16.72 29.45 29.30
N LEU A 145 -15.50 29.04 28.90
CA LEU A 145 -14.34 29.00 29.79
C LEU A 145 -13.78 30.40 30.11
N LYS A 146 -13.90 31.36 29.18
CA LYS A 146 -13.52 32.76 29.43
C LYS A 146 -14.47 33.49 30.38
N SER A 147 -15.72 33.04 30.47
CA SER A 147 -16.77 33.65 31.27
C SER A 147 -17.03 32.92 32.60
N ALA A 148 -16.29 31.84 32.87
CA ALA A 148 -16.23 31.24 34.20
C ALA A 148 -15.39 32.13 35.14
N PRO A 149 -15.94 32.58 36.29
CA PRO A 149 -15.27 33.48 37.23
C PRO A 149 -14.11 32.81 37.98
#